data_AF-A0A0D1WWP8-F1
#
_entry.id   AF-A0A0D1WWP8-F1
#
_cell.length_a   1.000
_cell.length_b   1.000
_cell.length_c   1.000
_cell.angle_alpha   90.00
_cell.angle_beta   90.00
_cell.angle_gamma   90.00
#
_symmetry.space_group_name_H-M   'P 1'
#
loop_
_entity.id
_entity.type
_entity.pdbx_description
1 polymer ?
#
loop_
_entity_poly.entity_id
_entity_poly.type
_entity_poly.pdbx_seq_one_letter_code
_entity_poly.pdbx_strand_id
1 'polypeptide(L)'
;MISGTFFHQSHSAQPCQALLILCMFPLPTTKSREDVRWMYSGMAMQMATLVGLHKTASDHEYRKAGTVRVPEEDRQELTRTWCCCCYANATLSTELGLPSSIPQDALSMEDLSRAALPAEFVSATRISLESTKISKLVDLKMATDVGTSSDANTTHFGLLRMLDSDLDALTNSMRTKETRSAGIAELSLLMAKLNLCSFGLNQAIRLRTSDAAQLRLSTFNYATRLIQLFAEVPFVLAPTTSSVTTWSLPLPVQTFYPRHYWYGLVYACLVLMKLSLTSTLPEIEADQSKSAIQLAVDLLNSCSVEGDELYRVAKLIGLLRKEAVQELVQPRHKVQSRMGASLMYEMIFSVLFWKKRKEREQQQEPNDSIIWPNFDHNAGNAPQLDKGSITPDLSSRAMDELIASSGYLIEDWGPVMLDPNIWDTSAFDEVCFAVDTMLPLTF
;
A
#
# COMPACT_ATOMS: atom_id res chain seq x y z
N MET A 1 15.94 22.72 15.54
CA MET A 1 14.49 22.72 15.83
C MET A 1 13.95 21.31 16.08
N ILE A 2 14.12 20.33 15.18
CA ILE A 2 13.65 18.94 15.38
C ILE A 2 14.15 18.32 16.70
N SER A 3 15.43 18.52 17.06
CA SER A 3 15.96 17.97 18.31
C SER A 3 15.30 18.54 19.58
N GLY A 4 14.88 19.82 19.57
CA GLY A 4 14.26 20.46 20.73
C GLY A 4 12.83 20.01 21.00
N THR A 5 12.06 19.73 19.95
CA THR A 5 10.65 19.32 20.05
C THR A 5 10.47 17.82 20.29
N PHE A 6 11.37 16.98 19.75
CA PHE A 6 11.28 15.52 19.88
C PHE A 6 12.09 14.94 21.06
N PHE A 7 13.14 15.62 21.54
CA PHE A 7 14.04 15.06 22.56
C PHE A 7 13.98 15.76 23.93
N HIS A 8 13.19 16.82 24.09
CA HIS A 8 12.68 17.11 25.42
C HIS A 8 11.74 15.96 25.79
N GLN A 9 12.14 15.12 26.77
CA GLN A 9 11.27 14.13 27.41
C GLN A 9 10.12 14.85 28.14
N SER A 10 9.24 15.52 27.40
CA SER A 10 7.89 15.79 27.86
C SER A 10 7.18 14.45 27.83
N HIS A 11 6.64 13.99 28.94
CA HIS A 11 5.73 12.83 29.02
C HIS A 11 4.38 13.10 28.32
N SER A 12 4.38 13.96 27.30
CA SER A 12 3.21 14.38 26.54
C SER A 12 2.94 13.36 25.44
N ALA A 13 1.68 12.96 25.31
CA ALA A 13 1.21 12.13 24.21
C ALA A 13 1.14 12.90 22.87
N GLN A 14 1.20 14.23 22.91
CA GLN A 14 0.95 15.11 21.76
C GLN A 14 1.86 14.83 20.54
N PRO A 15 3.17 14.60 20.67
CA PRO A 15 4.00 14.27 19.51
C PRO A 15 3.59 12.94 18.85
N CYS A 16 3.20 11.95 19.66
CA CYS A 16 2.68 10.69 19.14
C CYS A 16 1.33 10.90 18.44
N GLN A 17 0.41 11.63 19.07
CA GLN A 17 -0.89 11.97 18.49
C GLN A 17 -0.77 12.70 17.15
N ALA A 18 0.16 13.67 17.04
CA ALA A 18 0.41 14.38 15.79
C ALA A 18 0.90 13.42 14.68
N LEU A 19 1.83 12.52 14.98
CA LEU A 19 2.26 11.50 14.01
C LEU A 19 1.12 10.55 13.63
N LEU A 20 0.28 10.15 14.58
CA LEU A 20 -0.87 9.28 14.31
C LEU A 20 -1.90 9.92 13.38
N ILE A 21 -2.12 11.23 13.52
CA ILE A 21 -2.95 11.99 12.58
C ILE A 21 -2.34 11.93 11.18
N LEU A 22 -1.03 12.15 11.04
CA LEU A 22 -0.34 12.05 9.74
C LEU A 22 -0.33 10.63 9.16
N CYS A 23 -0.37 9.59 9.99
CA CYS A 23 -0.52 8.20 9.54
C CYS A 23 -1.90 7.94 8.92
N MET A 24 -2.96 8.48 9.51
CA MET A 24 -4.34 8.25 9.07
C MET A 24 -4.78 9.21 7.96
N PHE A 25 -4.29 10.44 8.02
CA PHE A 25 -4.61 11.56 7.13
C PHE A 25 -3.31 12.18 6.62
N PRO A 26 -2.61 11.50 5.68
CA PRO A 26 -1.35 11.98 5.16
C PRO A 26 -1.53 13.29 4.39
N LEU A 27 -0.46 14.07 4.32
CA LEU A 27 -0.38 15.21 3.43
C LEU A 27 -0.41 14.75 1.95
N PRO A 28 -0.94 15.57 1.03
CA PRO A 28 -0.92 15.24 -0.39
C PRO A 28 0.50 14.96 -0.88
N THR A 29 0.71 13.79 -1.47
CA THR A 29 2.00 13.39 -2.06
C THR A 29 1.94 13.46 -3.57
N THR A 30 3.02 13.91 -4.20
CA THR A 30 3.14 13.91 -5.67
C THR A 30 3.70 12.60 -6.19
N LYS A 31 4.48 11.90 -5.35
CA LYS A 31 5.09 10.60 -5.64
C LYS A 31 4.79 9.62 -4.52
N SER A 32 4.58 8.36 -4.86
CA SER A 32 4.33 7.33 -3.83
C SER A 32 5.54 7.09 -2.91
N ARG A 33 6.77 7.36 -3.36
CA ARG A 33 7.98 7.32 -2.51
C ARG A 33 7.97 8.36 -1.39
N GLU A 34 7.15 9.40 -1.51
CA GLU A 34 6.97 10.42 -0.48
C GLU A 34 6.00 9.94 0.61
N ASP A 35 5.34 8.79 0.44
CA ASP A 35 4.52 8.18 1.49
C ASP A 35 5.42 7.61 2.60
N VAL A 36 5.51 8.38 3.68
CA VAL A 36 6.31 8.08 4.87
C VAL A 36 5.44 7.67 6.08
N ARG A 37 4.16 7.35 5.86
CA ARG A 37 3.21 6.99 6.94
C ARG A 37 3.72 5.85 7.82
N TRP A 38 4.29 4.82 7.22
CA TRP A 38 4.83 3.67 7.97
C TRP A 38 6.04 4.06 8.83
N MET A 39 6.87 5.01 8.36
CA MET A 39 7.95 5.55 9.19
C MET A 39 7.39 6.35 10.37
N TYR A 40 6.35 7.16 10.14
CA TYR A 40 5.66 7.87 11.22
C TYR A 40 5.05 6.92 12.26
N SER A 41 4.45 5.79 11.87
CA SER A 41 3.95 4.82 12.83
C SER A 41 5.06 4.17 13.64
N GLY A 42 6.19 3.85 13.00
CA GLY A 42 7.38 3.32 13.69
C GLY A 42 8.00 4.34 14.67
N MET A 43 8.05 5.61 14.29
CA MET A 43 8.51 6.70 15.17
C MET A 43 7.55 6.89 16.36
N ALA A 44 6.25 6.92 16.12
CA ALA A 44 5.24 7.02 17.17
C ALA A 44 5.34 5.85 18.16
N MET A 45 5.56 4.62 17.66
CA MET A 45 5.78 3.43 18.49
C MET A 45 7.01 3.55 19.39
N GLN A 46 8.14 3.98 18.83
CA GLN A 46 9.40 4.16 19.57
C GLN A 46 9.29 5.28 20.61
N MET A 47 8.71 6.42 20.25
CA MET A 47 8.49 7.53 21.18
C MET A 47 7.55 7.14 22.31
N ALA A 48 6.42 6.50 21.99
CA ALA A 48 5.48 6.01 22.99
C ALA A 48 6.13 5.01 23.95
N THR A 49 7.03 4.17 23.44
CA THR A 49 7.80 3.22 24.27
C THR A 49 8.78 3.95 25.18
N LEU A 50 9.54 4.92 24.65
CA LEU A 50 10.53 5.70 25.39
C LEU A 50 9.92 6.46 26.58
N VAL A 51 8.70 6.98 26.41
CA VAL A 51 7.99 7.72 27.48
C VAL A 51 7.12 6.82 28.36
N GLY A 52 7.09 5.50 28.14
CA GLY A 52 6.40 4.53 29.00
C GLY A 52 4.93 4.24 28.69
N LEU A 53 4.38 4.68 27.55
CA LEU A 53 2.94 4.53 27.26
C LEU A 53 2.49 3.07 27.14
N HIS A 54 3.42 2.19 26.74
CA HIS A 54 3.21 0.73 26.66
C HIS A 54 3.05 0.04 28.03
N LYS A 55 3.38 0.72 29.14
CA LYS A 55 3.26 0.20 30.51
C LYS A 55 2.65 1.27 31.42
N THR A 56 1.42 1.69 31.12
CA THR A 56 0.75 2.76 31.90
C THR A 56 0.55 2.41 33.38
N ALA A 57 0.59 1.13 33.76
CA ALA A 57 0.59 0.70 35.17
C ALA A 57 1.91 0.99 35.90
N SER A 58 3.04 0.98 35.18
CA SER A 58 4.40 1.23 35.70
C SER A 58 4.97 2.56 35.21
N ASP A 59 4.12 3.55 34.92
CA ASP A 59 4.55 4.85 34.36
C ASP A 59 5.64 5.55 35.19
N HIS A 60 5.64 5.36 36.52
CA HIS A 60 6.68 5.88 37.41
C HIS A 60 8.12 5.47 37.06
N GLU A 61 8.32 4.30 36.43
CA GLU A 61 9.65 3.81 36.00
C GLU A 61 10.22 4.61 34.82
N TYR A 62 9.36 5.30 34.07
CA TYR A 62 9.74 6.05 32.87
C TYR A 62 9.90 7.54 33.13
N ARG A 63 9.65 8.00 34.38
CA ARG A 63 9.70 9.42 34.76
C ARG A 63 10.93 9.74 35.61
N LYS A 64 11.30 11.02 35.65
CA LYS A 64 12.35 11.50 36.54
C LYS A 64 11.97 11.22 38.00
N ALA A 65 12.95 10.77 38.80
CA ALA A 65 12.78 10.54 40.23
C ALA A 65 12.19 11.78 40.92
N GLY A 66 11.16 11.59 41.74
CA GLY A 66 10.45 12.68 42.45
C GLY A 66 9.28 13.32 41.68
N THR A 67 8.95 12.84 40.48
CA THR A 67 7.76 13.32 39.76
C THR A 67 6.48 12.73 40.36
N VAL A 68 5.44 13.56 40.52
CA VAL A 68 4.11 13.13 41.01
C VAL A 68 3.50 12.10 40.05
N ARG A 69 2.80 11.11 40.61
CA ARG A 69 2.06 10.09 39.85
C ARG A 69 1.05 10.76 38.92
N VAL A 70 0.97 10.28 37.69
CA VAL A 70 0.02 10.80 36.69
C VAL A 70 -1.42 10.56 37.15
N PRO A 71 -2.30 11.59 37.10
CA PRO A 71 -3.73 11.43 37.33
C PRO A 71 -4.35 10.34 36.46
N GLU A 72 -5.47 9.74 36.91
CA GLU A 72 -6.11 8.65 36.15
C GLU A 72 -6.60 9.09 34.76
N GLU A 73 -7.09 10.32 34.63
CA GLU A 73 -7.56 10.91 33.36
C GLU A 73 -6.43 11.01 32.33
N ASP A 74 -5.28 11.52 32.75
CA ASP A 74 -4.07 11.58 31.93
C ASP A 74 -3.62 10.16 31.55
N ARG A 75 -3.65 9.20 32.48
CA ARG A 75 -3.29 7.79 32.23
C ARG A 75 -4.18 7.13 31.17
N GLN A 76 -5.47 7.48 31.15
CA GLN A 76 -6.40 7.04 30.13
C GLN A 76 -6.01 7.60 28.75
N GLU A 77 -5.67 8.89 28.64
CA GLU A 77 -5.19 9.49 27.39
C GLU A 77 -3.91 8.81 26.87
N LEU A 78 -2.98 8.50 27.78
CA LEU A 78 -1.76 7.76 27.46
C LEU A 78 -2.06 6.37 26.91
N THR A 79 -3.00 5.65 27.53
CA THR A 79 -3.42 4.31 27.08
C THR A 79 -4.14 4.38 25.74
N ARG A 80 -5.02 5.38 25.51
CA ARG A 80 -5.63 5.63 24.19
C ARG A 80 -4.58 5.83 23.12
N THR A 81 -3.58 6.67 23.40
CA THR A 81 -2.52 6.99 22.44
C THR A 81 -1.71 5.73 22.11
N TRP A 82 -1.38 4.91 23.10
CA TRP A 82 -0.72 3.62 22.87
C TRP A 82 -1.56 2.68 22.00
N CYS A 83 -2.86 2.54 22.27
CA CYS A 83 -3.77 1.75 21.45
C CYS A 83 -3.76 2.22 19.98
N CYS A 84 -3.81 3.54 19.76
CA CYS A 84 -3.75 4.12 18.42
C CYS A 84 -2.39 3.86 17.74
N CYS A 85 -1.27 3.92 18.46
CA CYS A 85 0.04 3.53 17.95
C CYS A 85 0.07 2.09 17.44
N CYS A 86 -0.45 1.16 18.24
CA CYS A 86 -0.55 -0.24 17.82
C CYS A 86 -1.47 -0.42 16.62
N TYR A 87 -2.64 0.23 16.62
CA TYR A 87 -3.56 0.16 15.49
C TYR A 87 -2.92 0.68 14.19
N ALA A 88 -2.36 1.89 14.21
CA ALA A 88 -1.72 2.51 13.05
C ALA A 88 -0.58 1.63 12.50
N ASN A 89 0.29 1.14 13.38
CA ASN A 89 1.38 0.27 12.96
C ASN A 89 0.89 -1.06 12.39
N ALA A 90 -0.11 -1.70 13.02
CA ALA A 90 -0.66 -2.96 12.55
C ALA A 90 -1.24 -2.82 11.14
N THR A 91 -2.09 -1.81 10.95
CA THR A 91 -2.75 -1.50 9.69
C THR A 91 -1.74 -1.17 8.59
N LEU A 92 -0.78 -0.27 8.83
CA LEU A 92 0.21 0.13 7.82
C LEU A 92 1.20 -0.99 7.48
N SER A 93 1.61 -1.80 8.46
CA SER A 93 2.41 -3.00 8.21
C SER A 93 1.66 -3.99 7.32
N THR A 94 0.37 -4.21 7.56
CA THR A 94 -0.45 -5.06 6.69
C THR A 94 -0.63 -4.47 5.29
N GLU A 95 -0.86 -3.16 5.16
CA GLU A 95 -0.92 -2.47 3.85
C GLU A 95 0.35 -2.72 3.03
N LEU A 96 1.53 -2.54 3.63
CA LEU A 96 2.81 -2.61 2.91
C LEU A 96 3.35 -4.04 2.80
N GLY A 97 2.67 -5.03 3.38
CA GLY A 97 3.16 -6.40 3.48
C GLY A 97 4.48 -6.48 4.27
N LEU A 98 4.61 -5.67 5.32
CA LEU A 98 5.79 -5.59 6.18
C LEU A 98 5.50 -6.23 7.54
N PRO A 99 6.53 -6.80 8.21
CA PRO A 99 6.39 -7.24 9.59
C PRO A 99 5.95 -6.08 10.51
N SER A 100 5.06 -6.38 11.44
CA SER A 100 4.63 -5.41 12.46
C SER A 100 5.63 -5.34 13.61
N SER A 101 6.08 -4.13 13.92
CA SER A 101 6.96 -3.78 15.06
C SER A 101 6.26 -3.82 16.42
N ILE A 102 4.99 -4.20 16.47
CA ILE A 102 4.23 -4.31 17.72
C ILE A 102 4.79 -5.49 18.52
N PRO A 103 5.20 -5.26 19.79
CA PRO A 103 5.63 -6.32 20.69
C PRO A 103 4.55 -7.38 20.90
N GLN A 104 4.96 -8.60 21.24
CA GLN A 104 4.00 -9.61 21.69
C GLN A 104 3.35 -9.11 22.99
N ASP A 105 2.03 -9.29 23.11
CA ASP A 105 1.22 -8.87 24.26
C ASP A 105 1.28 -7.36 24.55
N ALA A 106 1.60 -6.55 23.53
CA ALA A 106 1.64 -5.09 23.62
C ALA A 106 0.33 -4.46 24.10
N LEU A 107 -0.81 -5.11 23.89
CA LEU A 107 -2.13 -4.64 24.32
C LEU A 107 -2.91 -5.77 24.96
N SER A 108 -3.33 -5.55 26.21
CA SER A 108 -4.29 -6.42 26.88
C SER A 108 -5.73 -5.95 26.67
N MET A 109 -6.70 -6.83 26.95
CA MET A 109 -8.12 -6.43 26.97
C MET A 109 -8.42 -5.37 28.04
N GLU A 110 -7.62 -5.34 29.11
CA GLU A 110 -7.73 -4.32 30.17
C GLU A 110 -7.25 -2.96 29.68
N ASP A 111 -6.24 -2.91 28.81
CA ASP A 111 -5.76 -1.66 28.25
C ASP A 111 -6.80 -1.06 27.29
N LEU A 112 -7.42 -1.90 26.46
CA LEU A 112 -8.49 -1.48 25.55
C LEU A 112 -9.72 -0.95 26.31
N SER A 113 -10.09 -1.59 27.43
CA SER A 113 -11.21 -1.11 28.25
C SER A 113 -10.86 0.19 28.98
N ARG A 114 -9.65 0.29 29.55
CA ARG A 114 -9.16 1.50 30.24
C ARG A 114 -9.07 2.70 29.31
N ALA A 115 -8.73 2.48 28.05
CA ALA A 115 -8.67 3.53 27.03
C ALA A 115 -10.03 4.21 26.80
N ALA A 116 -11.18 3.59 27.13
CA ALA A 116 -12.51 4.12 26.83
C ALA A 116 -12.62 4.65 25.39
N LEU A 117 -12.14 3.83 24.45
CA LEU A 117 -12.22 4.09 23.01
C LEU A 117 -13.61 3.70 22.49
N PRO A 118 -14.05 4.25 21.35
CA PRO A 118 -15.27 3.78 20.70
C PRO A 118 -15.22 2.27 20.42
N ALA A 119 -16.34 1.59 20.70
CA ALA A 119 -16.60 0.17 20.44
C ALA A 119 -16.03 -0.35 19.11
N GLU A 120 -16.35 0.37 18.03
CA GLU A 120 -15.90 0.03 16.68
C GLU A 120 -14.39 0.12 16.51
N PHE A 121 -13.77 1.14 17.11
CA PHE A 121 -12.33 1.31 17.04
C PHE A 121 -11.62 0.20 17.83
N VAL A 122 -12.15 -0.18 19.00
CA VAL A 122 -11.65 -1.32 19.76
C VAL A 122 -11.74 -2.59 18.93
N SER A 123 -12.87 -2.81 18.25
CA SER A 123 -13.07 -3.97 17.38
C SER A 123 -12.09 -4.01 16.21
N ALA A 124 -11.94 -2.89 15.49
CA ALA A 124 -10.98 -2.73 14.40
C ALA A 124 -9.54 -2.94 14.89
N THR A 125 -9.19 -2.42 16.06
CA THR A 125 -7.87 -2.60 16.68
C THR A 125 -7.57 -4.07 16.95
N ARG A 126 -8.53 -4.79 17.54
CA ARG A 126 -8.37 -6.23 17.81
C ARG A 126 -8.18 -7.02 16.50
N ILE A 127 -8.97 -6.73 15.47
CA ILE A 127 -8.85 -7.37 14.16
C ILE A 127 -7.47 -7.11 13.54
N SER A 128 -7.00 -5.86 13.55
CA SER A 128 -5.69 -5.50 13.01
C SER A 128 -4.56 -6.18 13.77
N LEU A 129 -4.64 -6.29 15.11
CA LEU A 129 -3.64 -6.99 15.91
C LEU A 129 -3.59 -8.49 15.59
N GLU A 130 -4.73 -9.17 15.51
CA GLU A 130 -4.77 -10.58 15.12
C GLU A 130 -4.21 -10.78 13.71
N SER A 131 -4.50 -9.86 12.78
CA SER A 131 -3.94 -9.88 11.42
C SER A 131 -2.41 -9.83 11.40
N THR A 132 -1.78 -9.11 12.34
CA THR A 132 -0.32 -9.08 12.45
C THR A 132 0.29 -10.38 12.99
N LYS A 133 -0.44 -11.10 13.86
CA LYS A 133 -0.01 -12.41 14.37
C LYS A 133 -0.11 -13.46 13.26
N ILE A 134 -1.23 -13.46 12.54
CA ILE A 134 -1.48 -14.28 11.35
C ILE A 134 -0.36 -14.08 10.33
N SER A 135 -0.05 -12.82 10.04
CA SER A 135 1.04 -12.43 9.14
C SER A 135 2.36 -13.11 9.54
N LYS A 136 2.79 -12.97 10.80
CA LYS A 136 4.04 -13.58 11.30
C LYS A 136 4.04 -15.11 11.18
N LEU A 137 2.92 -15.78 11.47
CA LEU A 137 2.80 -17.24 11.37
C LEU A 137 2.92 -17.74 9.93
N VAL A 138 2.29 -17.03 8.99
CA VAL A 138 2.35 -17.33 7.57
C VAL A 138 3.79 -17.18 7.04
N ASP A 139 4.47 -16.10 7.40
CA ASP A 139 5.87 -15.88 7.01
C ASP A 139 6.81 -16.98 7.52
N LEU A 140 6.67 -17.36 8.81
CA LEU A 140 7.47 -18.43 9.42
C LEU A 140 7.27 -19.76 8.70
N LYS A 141 6.02 -20.11 8.35
CA LYS A 141 5.71 -21.34 7.63
C LYS A 141 6.32 -21.34 6.23
N MET A 142 6.32 -20.22 5.52
CA MET A 142 6.94 -20.11 4.19
C MET A 142 8.46 -20.25 4.22
N ALA A 143 9.11 -19.67 5.23
CA ALA A 143 10.55 -19.84 5.41
C ALA A 143 10.93 -21.33 5.59
N THR A 144 10.03 -22.13 6.15
CA THR A 144 10.24 -23.57 6.36
C THR A 144 9.84 -24.46 5.17
N ASP A 145 8.98 -24.00 4.26
CA ASP A 145 8.42 -24.80 3.15
C ASP A 145 9.25 -24.75 1.85
N VAL A 146 10.52 -24.31 1.90
CA VAL A 146 11.42 -24.20 0.73
C VAL A 146 11.77 -25.56 0.08
N GLY A 147 11.17 -26.67 0.54
CA GLY A 147 11.04 -27.86 -0.28
C GLY A 147 10.23 -28.93 0.42
N THR A 148 8.99 -29.19 0.00
CA THR A 148 8.30 -30.49 0.19
C THR A 148 6.95 -30.56 -0.54
N SER A 149 6.45 -31.80 -0.63
CA SER A 149 5.39 -32.42 -1.43
C SER A 149 3.98 -31.79 -1.41
N SER A 150 3.05 -32.40 -2.17
CA SER A 150 1.61 -32.10 -2.22
C SER A 150 0.93 -31.97 -0.85
N ASP A 151 1.47 -32.58 0.20
CA ASP A 151 0.94 -32.50 1.56
C ASP A 151 1.13 -31.11 2.19
N ALA A 152 2.18 -30.38 1.78
CA ALA A 152 2.45 -29.02 2.25
C ALA A 152 1.31 -28.05 1.86
N ASN A 153 0.79 -28.15 0.63
CA ASN A 153 -0.33 -27.33 0.16
C ASN A 153 -1.61 -27.57 0.97
N THR A 154 -1.92 -28.83 1.29
CA THR A 154 -3.09 -29.17 2.11
C THR A 154 -2.96 -28.60 3.53
N THR A 155 -1.77 -28.69 4.13
CA THR A 155 -1.51 -28.06 5.45
C THR A 155 -1.61 -26.54 5.39
N HIS A 156 -1.19 -25.93 4.27
CA HIS A 156 -1.28 -24.49 4.05
C HIS A 156 -2.72 -24.00 3.98
N PHE A 157 -3.59 -24.65 3.19
CA PHE A 157 -5.02 -24.32 3.15
C PHE A 157 -5.72 -24.57 4.49
N GLY A 158 -5.32 -25.63 5.20
CA GLY A 158 -5.81 -25.91 6.55
C GLY A 158 -5.51 -24.77 7.54
N LEU A 159 -4.28 -24.24 7.50
CA LEU A 159 -3.88 -23.08 8.32
C LEU A 159 -4.69 -21.84 7.95
N LEU A 160 -4.80 -21.51 6.65
CA LEU A 160 -5.57 -20.34 6.21
C LEU A 160 -7.04 -20.41 6.67
N ARG A 161 -7.67 -21.58 6.60
CA ARG A 161 -9.06 -21.78 7.02
C ARG A 161 -9.23 -21.67 8.54
N MET A 162 -8.26 -22.17 9.31
CA MET A 162 -8.23 -21.99 10.77
C MET A 162 -8.17 -20.49 11.12
N LEU A 163 -7.23 -19.76 10.51
CA LEU A 163 -7.05 -18.33 10.77
C LEU A 163 -8.26 -17.49 10.33
N ASP A 164 -8.92 -17.85 9.22
CA ASP A 164 -10.19 -17.22 8.80
C ASP A 164 -11.30 -17.46 9.83
N SER A 165 -11.41 -18.68 10.36
CA SER A 165 -12.36 -19.02 11.42
C SER A 165 -12.08 -18.28 12.73
N ASP A 166 -10.81 -18.06 13.07
CA ASP A 166 -10.43 -17.29 14.26
C ASP A 166 -10.84 -15.82 14.13
N LEU A 167 -10.72 -15.22 12.94
CA LEU A 167 -11.20 -13.87 12.65
C LEU A 167 -12.73 -13.77 12.76
N ASP A 168 -13.46 -14.79 12.31
CA ASP A 168 -14.92 -14.85 12.46
C ASP A 168 -15.34 -15.01 13.93
N ALA A 169 -14.66 -15.88 14.68
CA ALA A 169 -14.91 -16.06 16.10
C ALA A 169 -14.65 -14.76 16.89
N LEU A 170 -13.56 -14.06 16.56
CA LEU A 170 -13.23 -12.76 17.13
C LEU A 170 -14.36 -11.75 16.87
N THR A 171 -14.82 -11.64 15.62
CA THR A 171 -15.88 -10.69 15.24
C THR A 171 -17.21 -11.03 15.90
N ASN A 172 -17.60 -12.30 15.94
CA ASN A 172 -18.83 -12.74 16.59
C ASN A 172 -18.81 -12.48 18.10
N SER A 173 -17.64 -12.60 18.75
CA SER A 173 -17.47 -12.24 20.16
C SER A 173 -17.68 -10.74 20.44
N MET A 174 -17.49 -9.88 19.44
CA MET A 174 -17.62 -8.42 19.56
C MET A 174 -19.05 -7.95 19.26
N ARG A 175 -19.70 -8.53 18.23
CA ARG A 175 -21.10 -8.22 17.86
C ARG A 175 -22.12 -8.49 18.97
N THR A 176 -21.82 -9.42 19.86
CA THR A 176 -22.69 -9.77 20.99
C THR A 176 -22.65 -8.76 22.14
N LYS A 177 -21.64 -7.89 22.20
CA LYS A 177 -21.43 -6.93 23.30
C LYS A 177 -21.79 -5.49 22.95
N GLU A 178 -21.66 -5.09 21.68
CA GLU A 178 -21.82 -3.70 21.26
C GLU A 178 -22.76 -3.62 20.05
N THR A 179 -23.94 -3.01 20.23
CA THR A 179 -24.93 -2.85 19.14
C THR A 179 -24.89 -1.43 18.58
N ARG A 180 -24.91 -1.35 17.24
CA ARG A 180 -25.13 -0.16 16.39
C ARG A 180 -23.95 0.77 16.15
N SER A 181 -22.94 0.22 15.50
CA SER A 181 -22.48 0.74 14.20
C SER A 181 -21.46 -0.28 13.68
N ALA A 182 -21.83 -1.01 12.62
CA ALA A 182 -21.16 -2.24 12.22
C ALA A 182 -20.16 -2.04 11.07
N GLY A 183 -20.16 -0.85 10.45
CA GLY A 183 -19.48 -0.63 9.16
C GLY A 183 -17.96 -0.70 9.28
N ILE A 184 -17.35 -0.03 10.25
CA ILE A 184 -15.89 0.05 10.32
C ILE A 184 -15.27 -1.27 10.75
N ALA A 185 -15.83 -1.92 11.76
CA ALA A 185 -15.36 -3.23 12.20
C ALA A 185 -15.50 -4.29 11.09
N GLU A 186 -16.61 -4.28 10.34
CA GLU A 186 -16.81 -5.17 9.19
C GLU A 186 -15.84 -4.85 8.04
N LEU A 187 -15.59 -3.57 7.73
CA LEU A 187 -14.56 -3.17 6.76
C LEU A 187 -13.17 -3.68 7.18
N SER A 188 -12.77 -3.48 8.44
CA SER A 188 -11.51 -3.97 8.96
C SER A 188 -11.40 -5.50 8.89
N LEU A 189 -12.49 -6.23 9.18
CA LEU A 189 -12.54 -7.68 9.04
C LEU A 189 -12.35 -8.12 7.59
N LEU A 190 -13.09 -7.52 6.66
CA LEU A 190 -13.00 -7.86 5.25
C LEU A 190 -11.61 -7.57 4.69
N MET A 191 -10.98 -6.47 5.12
CA MET A 191 -9.59 -6.17 4.78
C MET A 191 -8.61 -7.21 5.34
N ALA A 192 -8.78 -7.64 6.59
CA ALA A 192 -7.96 -8.69 7.19
C ALA A 192 -8.09 -10.03 6.44
N LYS A 193 -9.34 -10.46 6.19
CA LYS A 193 -9.64 -11.68 5.44
C LYS A 193 -9.10 -11.62 4.02
N LEU A 194 -9.23 -10.48 3.34
CA LEU A 194 -8.71 -10.31 1.99
C LEU A 194 -7.18 -10.38 1.95
N ASN A 195 -6.49 -9.82 2.95
CA ASN A 195 -5.04 -9.96 3.09
C ASN A 195 -4.61 -11.42 3.30
N LEU A 196 -5.32 -12.15 4.17
CA LEU A 196 -5.09 -13.57 4.42
C LEU A 196 -5.32 -14.41 3.16
N CYS A 197 -6.44 -14.21 2.47
CA CYS A 197 -6.78 -15.00 1.30
C CYS A 197 -5.86 -14.69 0.11
N SER A 198 -5.44 -13.44 -0.06
CA SER A 198 -4.54 -13.05 -1.15
C SER A 198 -3.16 -13.70 -1.04
N PHE A 199 -2.70 -13.95 0.19
CA PHE A 199 -1.50 -14.75 0.44
C PHE A 199 -1.63 -16.14 -0.20
N GLY A 200 -2.72 -16.86 0.11
CA GLY A 200 -2.99 -18.19 -0.43
C GLY A 200 -3.40 -18.18 -1.90
N LEU A 201 -3.92 -17.07 -2.41
CA LEU A 201 -4.46 -16.96 -3.76
C LEU A 201 -3.39 -17.20 -4.83
N ASN A 202 -2.17 -16.71 -4.60
CA ASN A 202 -1.04 -16.92 -5.51
C ASN A 202 -0.70 -18.41 -5.70
N GLN A 203 -0.97 -19.25 -4.70
CA GLN A 203 -0.84 -20.70 -4.79
C GLN A 203 -2.12 -21.33 -5.36
N ALA A 204 -3.30 -20.90 -4.88
CA ALA A 204 -4.60 -21.45 -5.25
C ALA A 204 -4.97 -21.27 -6.72
N ILE A 205 -4.55 -20.18 -7.37
CA ILE A 205 -4.77 -19.95 -8.81
C ILE A 205 -4.24 -21.12 -9.66
N ARG A 206 -3.17 -21.79 -9.21
CA ARG A 206 -2.54 -22.90 -9.95
C ARG A 206 -3.13 -24.27 -9.64
N LEU A 207 -3.88 -24.38 -8.55
CA LEU A 207 -4.37 -25.64 -8.03
C LEU A 207 -5.84 -25.85 -8.40
N ARG A 208 -6.15 -27.01 -9.00
CA ARG A 208 -7.53 -27.42 -9.30
C ARG A 208 -8.14 -28.24 -8.16
N THR A 209 -7.80 -27.92 -6.92
CA THR A 209 -8.33 -28.61 -5.73
C THR A 209 -9.63 -27.95 -5.26
N SER A 210 -10.47 -28.70 -4.54
CA SER A 210 -11.68 -28.16 -3.90
C SER A 210 -11.34 -26.99 -2.97
N ASP A 211 -10.26 -27.10 -2.20
CA ASP A 211 -9.82 -26.06 -1.27
C ASP A 211 -9.40 -24.78 -2.01
N ALA A 212 -8.73 -24.91 -3.16
CA ALA A 212 -8.37 -23.77 -3.99
C ALA A 212 -9.59 -23.12 -4.67
N ALA A 213 -10.64 -23.89 -4.97
CA ALA A 213 -11.91 -23.34 -5.45
C ALA A 213 -12.65 -22.57 -4.34
N GLN A 214 -12.69 -23.12 -3.13
CA GLN A 214 -13.27 -22.44 -1.97
C GLN A 214 -12.54 -21.15 -1.64
N LEU A 215 -11.20 -21.15 -1.62
CA LEU A 215 -10.43 -19.94 -1.35
C LEU A 215 -10.71 -18.84 -2.39
N ARG A 216 -10.79 -19.19 -3.68
CA ARG A 216 -11.13 -18.24 -4.75
C ARG A 216 -12.52 -17.63 -4.53
N LEU A 217 -13.52 -18.46 -4.21
CA LEU A 217 -14.88 -18.00 -3.95
C LEU A 217 -14.95 -17.11 -2.70
N SER A 218 -14.31 -17.50 -1.60
CA SER A 218 -14.23 -16.67 -0.39
C SER A 218 -13.56 -15.33 -0.67
N THR A 219 -12.44 -15.34 -1.42
CA THR A 219 -11.73 -14.12 -1.82
C THR A 219 -12.63 -13.19 -2.64
N PHE A 220 -13.36 -13.75 -3.61
CA PHE A 220 -14.32 -13.02 -4.43
C PHE A 220 -15.42 -12.37 -3.57
N ASN A 221 -16.02 -13.14 -2.65
CA ASN A 221 -17.07 -12.66 -1.76
C ASN A 221 -16.58 -11.56 -0.80
N TYR A 222 -15.37 -11.71 -0.24
CA TYR A 222 -14.78 -10.70 0.64
C TYR A 222 -14.49 -9.40 -0.11
N ALA A 223 -13.94 -9.47 -1.33
CA ALA A 223 -13.63 -8.29 -2.12
C ALA A 223 -14.89 -7.56 -2.61
N THR A 224 -15.89 -8.28 -3.11
CA THR A 224 -17.17 -7.68 -3.53
C THR A 224 -17.91 -7.05 -2.36
N ARG A 225 -18.00 -7.74 -1.21
CA ARG A 225 -18.64 -7.21 -0.01
C ARG A 225 -17.92 -5.97 0.53
N LEU A 226 -16.59 -5.94 0.49
CA LEU A 226 -15.81 -4.76 0.92
C LEU A 226 -16.15 -3.54 0.08
N ILE A 227 -16.18 -3.68 -1.25
CA ILE A 227 -16.51 -2.57 -2.16
C ILE A 227 -17.94 -2.09 -1.93
N GLN A 228 -18.90 -3.02 -1.81
CA GLN A 228 -20.30 -2.70 -1.52
C GLN A 228 -20.43 -1.96 -0.19
N LEU A 229 -19.81 -2.47 0.87
CA LEU A 229 -19.86 -1.87 2.20
C LEU A 229 -19.21 -0.48 2.20
N PHE A 230 -18.10 -0.29 1.48
CA PHE A 230 -17.47 1.02 1.34
C PHE A 230 -18.41 2.03 0.66
N ALA A 231 -19.21 1.60 -0.31
CA ALA A 231 -20.23 2.42 -0.95
C ALA A 231 -21.44 2.70 -0.03
N GLU A 232 -21.87 1.68 0.72
CA GLU A 232 -23.09 1.67 1.54
C GLU A 232 -22.96 2.38 2.88
N VAL A 233 -21.75 2.59 3.40
CA VAL A 233 -21.54 3.26 4.70
C VAL A 233 -21.44 4.77 4.45
N PRO A 234 -22.50 5.57 4.66
CA PRO A 234 -22.33 6.96 5.07
C PRO A 234 -21.94 6.91 6.54
N PHE A 235 -20.74 7.34 6.89
CA PHE A 235 -20.33 7.50 8.28
C PHE A 235 -21.39 8.34 9.01
N VAL A 236 -22.14 7.70 9.91
CA VAL A 236 -23.20 8.34 10.69
C VAL A 236 -22.50 9.21 11.73
N LEU A 237 -22.07 10.39 11.30
CA LEU A 237 -21.86 11.56 12.17
C LEU A 237 -23.21 12.21 12.53
N ALA A 238 -24.31 11.47 12.53
CA ALA A 238 -25.54 11.96 13.12
C ALA A 238 -25.43 11.72 14.64
N PRO A 239 -25.19 12.74 15.47
CA PRO A 239 -25.40 12.60 16.89
C PRO A 239 -26.85 12.13 17.10
N THR A 240 -27.01 11.13 17.96
CA THR A 240 -28.31 10.55 18.37
C THR A 240 -29.18 11.52 19.17
N THR A 241 -28.77 12.79 19.28
CA THR A 241 -29.57 13.85 19.85
C THR A 241 -30.31 14.56 18.73
N SER A 242 -31.63 14.44 18.79
CA SER A 242 -32.67 15.11 18.02
C SER A 242 -32.25 16.46 17.42
N SER A 243 -32.64 16.69 16.16
CA SER A 243 -32.34 17.87 15.33
C SER A 243 -30.93 17.90 14.73
N VAL A 244 -30.70 17.06 13.70
CA VAL A 244 -29.62 17.28 12.74
C VAL A 244 -30.24 17.87 11.49
N THR A 245 -30.03 19.17 11.29
CA THR A 245 -30.08 19.78 9.97
C THR A 245 -29.14 18.98 9.09
N THR A 246 -29.64 18.38 8.02
CA THR A 246 -28.83 17.81 6.95
C THR A 246 -27.93 18.91 6.41
N TRP A 247 -26.71 19.03 6.94
CA TRP A 247 -25.67 19.78 6.27
C TRP A 247 -25.40 19.03 4.98
N SER A 248 -25.87 19.60 3.86
CA SER A 248 -25.50 19.17 2.53
C SER A 248 -23.99 19.36 2.39
N LEU A 249 -23.22 18.31 2.62
CA LEU A 249 -21.79 18.32 2.37
C LEU A 249 -21.58 18.47 0.85
N PRO A 250 -20.68 19.35 0.41
CA PRO A 250 -20.39 19.55 -1.01
C PRO A 250 -19.61 18.37 -1.62
N LEU A 251 -19.12 17.43 -0.80
CA LEU A 251 -18.30 16.29 -1.19
C LEU A 251 -18.88 14.97 -0.62
N PRO A 252 -18.63 13.82 -1.25
CA PRO A 252 -18.98 12.52 -0.69
C PRO A 252 -18.38 12.33 0.71
N VAL A 253 -19.13 11.69 1.62
CA VAL A 253 -18.67 11.45 3.00
C VAL A 253 -17.39 10.60 3.05
N GLN A 254 -17.21 9.73 2.06
CA GLN A 254 -16.04 8.86 1.89
C GLN A 254 -14.73 9.66 1.72
N THR A 255 -14.79 10.90 1.24
CA THR A 255 -13.60 11.77 1.10
C THR A 255 -12.90 12.01 2.45
N PHE A 256 -13.63 11.90 3.57
CA PHE A 256 -13.09 12.08 4.92
C PHE A 256 -12.60 10.77 5.57
N TYR A 257 -12.60 9.66 4.85
CA TYR A 257 -12.15 8.38 5.42
C TYR A 257 -10.64 8.36 5.62
N PRO A 258 -10.16 7.75 6.72
CA PRO A 258 -8.74 7.46 6.88
C PRO A 258 -8.17 6.74 5.66
N ARG A 259 -6.92 7.08 5.31
CA ARG A 259 -6.22 6.61 4.09
C ARG A 259 -6.25 5.08 3.93
N HIS A 260 -6.17 4.35 5.04
CA HIS A 260 -6.20 2.88 5.03
C HIS A 260 -7.45 2.28 4.37
N TYR A 261 -8.63 2.89 4.55
CA TYR A 261 -9.84 2.33 3.97
C TYR A 261 -9.87 2.48 2.44
N TRP A 262 -9.30 3.57 1.92
CA TRP A 262 -9.08 3.74 0.48
C TRP A 262 -8.12 2.68 -0.06
N TYR A 263 -7.05 2.37 0.68
CA TYR A 263 -6.18 1.24 0.34
C TYR A 263 -6.98 -0.08 0.28
N GLY A 264 -7.87 -0.33 1.25
CA GLY A 264 -8.75 -1.50 1.24
C GLY A 264 -9.64 -1.61 0.01
N LEU A 265 -10.26 -0.50 -0.41
CA LEU A 265 -11.07 -0.43 -1.63
C LEU A 265 -10.26 -0.77 -2.88
N VAL A 266 -9.10 -0.14 -3.03
CA VAL A 266 -8.19 -0.35 -4.17
C VAL A 266 -7.70 -1.79 -4.19
N TYR A 267 -7.35 -2.33 -3.03
CA TYR A 267 -6.88 -3.69 -2.90
C TYR A 267 -7.95 -4.71 -3.32
N ALA A 268 -9.19 -4.56 -2.84
CA ALA A 268 -10.32 -5.37 -3.27
C ALA A 268 -10.55 -5.32 -4.78
N CYS A 269 -10.49 -4.13 -5.37
CA CYS A 269 -10.59 -3.95 -6.82
C CYS A 269 -9.49 -4.73 -7.57
N LEU A 270 -8.24 -4.60 -7.15
CA LEU A 270 -7.11 -5.29 -7.79
C LEU A 270 -7.19 -6.81 -7.64
N VAL A 271 -7.66 -7.31 -6.49
CA VAL A 271 -7.90 -8.75 -6.27
C VAL A 271 -8.96 -9.27 -7.22
N LEU A 272 -10.10 -8.58 -7.38
CA LEU A 272 -11.14 -8.96 -8.34
C LEU A 272 -10.62 -8.97 -9.78
N MET A 273 -9.86 -7.94 -10.17
CA MET A 273 -9.22 -7.91 -11.49
C MET A 273 -8.32 -9.13 -11.69
N LYS A 274 -7.47 -9.46 -10.71
CA LYS A 274 -6.60 -10.63 -10.80
C LYS A 274 -7.39 -11.93 -10.89
N LEU A 275 -8.43 -12.09 -10.08
CA LEU A 275 -9.31 -13.27 -10.14
C LEU A 275 -9.94 -13.42 -11.52
N SER A 276 -10.44 -12.34 -12.12
CA SER A 276 -11.02 -12.33 -13.46
C SER A 276 -10.00 -12.66 -14.56
N LEU A 277 -8.72 -12.33 -14.38
CA LEU A 277 -7.66 -12.61 -15.35
C LEU A 277 -7.07 -14.02 -15.22
N THR A 278 -7.04 -14.56 -14.01
CA THR A 278 -6.26 -15.77 -13.70
C THR A 278 -7.12 -17.00 -13.38
N SER A 279 -8.41 -16.82 -13.11
CA SER A 279 -9.32 -17.89 -12.77
C SER A 279 -10.55 -17.92 -13.66
N THR A 280 -11.03 -19.13 -13.98
CA THR A 280 -12.32 -19.32 -14.65
C THR A 280 -13.42 -19.08 -13.62
N LEU A 281 -13.91 -17.84 -13.54
CA LEU A 281 -15.10 -17.49 -12.79
C LEU A 281 -16.34 -17.96 -13.58
N PRO A 282 -17.39 -18.47 -12.92
CA PRO A 282 -18.67 -18.68 -13.60
C PRO A 282 -19.26 -17.33 -14.05
N GLU A 283 -20.18 -17.38 -15.01
CA GLU A 283 -20.68 -16.19 -15.72
C GLU A 283 -21.28 -15.15 -14.77
N ILE A 284 -22.03 -15.61 -13.77
CA ILE A 284 -22.67 -14.75 -12.76
C ILE A 284 -21.61 -13.99 -11.94
N GLU A 285 -20.60 -14.69 -11.40
CA GLU A 285 -19.52 -14.07 -10.64
C GLU A 285 -18.65 -13.15 -11.51
N ALA A 286 -18.48 -13.48 -12.80
CA ALA A 286 -17.76 -12.63 -13.73
C ALA A 286 -18.46 -11.27 -13.93
N ASP A 287 -19.78 -11.25 -14.08
CA ASP A 287 -20.55 -10.02 -14.24
C ASP A 287 -20.66 -9.22 -12.94
N GLN A 288 -20.78 -9.90 -11.80
CA GLN A 288 -20.68 -9.27 -10.48
C GLN A 288 -19.29 -8.65 -10.25
N SER A 289 -18.21 -9.33 -10.66
CA SER A 289 -16.83 -8.81 -10.59
C SER A 289 -16.72 -7.50 -11.37
N LYS A 290 -17.17 -7.48 -12.63
CA LYS A 290 -17.16 -6.27 -13.48
C LYS A 290 -17.94 -5.12 -12.83
N SER A 291 -19.12 -5.41 -12.31
CA SER A 291 -19.98 -4.42 -11.66
C SER A 291 -19.32 -3.84 -10.40
N ALA A 292 -18.72 -4.68 -9.57
CA ALA A 292 -18.01 -4.24 -8.37
C ALA A 292 -16.73 -3.45 -8.70
N ILE A 293 -15.96 -3.88 -9.70
CA ILE A 293 -14.79 -3.14 -10.18
C ILE A 293 -15.20 -1.76 -10.70
N GLN A 294 -16.34 -1.66 -11.41
CA GLN A 294 -16.84 -0.39 -11.89
C GLN A 294 -17.28 0.52 -10.74
N LEU A 295 -18.01 -0.01 -9.76
CA LEU A 295 -18.39 0.72 -8.54
C LEU A 295 -17.17 1.28 -7.80
N ALA A 296 -16.10 0.49 -7.65
CA ALA A 296 -14.87 0.96 -7.02
C ALA A 296 -14.20 2.11 -7.80
N VAL A 297 -14.19 2.05 -9.12
CA VAL A 297 -13.66 3.11 -9.99
C VAL A 297 -14.52 4.38 -9.90
N ASP A 298 -15.84 4.25 -9.88
CA ASP A 298 -16.75 5.39 -9.76
C ASP A 298 -16.58 6.09 -8.41
N LEU A 299 -16.41 5.32 -7.33
CA LEU A 299 -16.09 5.85 -6.00
C LEU A 299 -14.76 6.61 -5.99
N LEU A 300 -13.70 6.05 -6.57
CA LEU A 300 -12.40 6.72 -6.68
C LEU A 300 -12.52 8.04 -7.45
N ASN A 301 -13.19 8.03 -8.60
CA ASN A 301 -13.38 9.23 -9.42
C ASN A 301 -14.24 10.29 -8.71
N SER A 302 -15.27 9.87 -7.96
CA SER A 302 -16.15 10.80 -7.23
C SER A 302 -15.45 11.56 -6.10
N CYS A 303 -14.37 10.99 -5.55
CA CYS A 303 -13.60 11.57 -4.45
C CYS A 303 -12.23 12.11 -4.88
N SER A 304 -11.86 11.96 -6.15
CA SER A 304 -10.57 12.41 -6.68
C SER A 304 -10.62 13.83 -7.21
N VAL A 305 -9.52 14.56 -7.04
CA VAL A 305 -9.21 15.82 -7.71
C VAL A 305 -8.07 15.58 -8.70
N GLU A 306 -8.05 16.30 -9.82
CA GLU A 306 -6.99 16.14 -10.84
C GLU A 306 -5.59 16.28 -10.22
N GLY A 307 -4.73 15.30 -10.50
CA GLY A 307 -3.36 15.24 -10.00
C GLY A 307 -3.20 14.64 -8.59
N ASP A 308 -4.28 14.39 -7.87
CA ASP A 308 -4.21 13.76 -6.54
C ASP A 308 -3.87 12.26 -6.62
N GLU A 309 -3.73 11.62 -5.45
CA GLU A 309 -3.41 10.19 -5.39
C GLU A 309 -4.56 9.29 -5.87
N LEU A 310 -5.82 9.63 -5.57
CA LEU A 310 -6.97 8.81 -5.98
C LEU A 310 -7.16 8.82 -7.50
N TYR A 311 -6.97 9.98 -8.12
CA TYR A 311 -6.94 10.17 -9.58
C TYR A 311 -5.88 9.30 -10.23
N ARG A 312 -4.67 9.29 -9.67
CA ARG A 312 -3.56 8.44 -10.18
C ARG A 312 -3.88 6.95 -10.04
N VAL A 313 -4.52 6.54 -8.96
CA VAL A 313 -4.94 5.15 -8.75
C VAL A 313 -6.06 4.75 -9.73
N ALA A 314 -7.06 5.60 -9.94
CA ALA A 314 -8.10 5.35 -10.95
C ALA A 314 -7.50 5.20 -12.36
N LYS A 315 -6.54 6.06 -12.72
CA LYS A 315 -5.78 5.95 -13.98
C LYS A 315 -4.99 4.64 -14.07
N LEU A 316 -4.38 4.18 -12.97
CA LEU A 316 -3.68 2.90 -12.91
C LEU A 316 -4.63 1.71 -13.15
N ILE A 317 -5.81 1.72 -12.52
CA ILE A 317 -6.85 0.71 -12.76
C ILE A 317 -7.30 0.74 -14.23
N GLY A 318 -7.45 1.92 -14.82
CA GLY A 318 -7.74 2.08 -16.24
C GLY A 318 -6.66 1.48 -17.15
N LEU A 319 -5.38 1.61 -16.80
CA LEU A 319 -4.28 0.99 -17.54
C LEU A 319 -4.28 -0.53 -17.42
N LEU A 320 -4.58 -1.07 -16.23
CA LEU A 320 -4.69 -2.51 -16.00
C LEU A 320 -5.81 -3.18 -16.80
N ARG A 321 -6.80 -2.41 -17.28
CA ARG A 321 -7.85 -2.92 -18.18
C ARG A 321 -7.37 -3.14 -19.62
N LYS A 322 -6.18 -2.66 -20.01
CA LYS A 322 -5.63 -2.87 -21.37
C LYS A 322 -5.10 -4.30 -21.53
N GLU A 323 -5.43 -4.96 -22.64
CA GLU A 323 -5.01 -6.35 -22.93
C GLU A 323 -3.49 -6.53 -22.83
N ALA A 324 -2.70 -5.62 -23.42
CA ALA A 324 -1.24 -5.68 -23.37
C ALA A 324 -0.65 -5.61 -21.94
N VAL A 325 -1.39 -5.01 -20.99
CA VAL A 325 -0.99 -4.98 -19.58
C VAL A 325 -1.43 -6.27 -18.88
N GLN A 326 -2.61 -6.80 -19.22
CA GLN A 326 -3.13 -8.05 -18.68
C GLN A 326 -2.24 -9.25 -19.00
N GLU A 327 -1.59 -9.28 -20.16
CA GLU A 327 -0.59 -10.30 -20.50
C GLU A 327 0.61 -10.29 -19.54
N LEU A 328 0.98 -9.13 -19.00
CA LEU A 328 2.08 -8.97 -18.05
C LEU A 328 1.67 -9.28 -16.59
N VAL A 329 0.38 -9.41 -16.31
CA VAL A 329 -0.15 -9.87 -15.01
C VAL A 329 0.01 -11.40 -14.87
N GLN A 330 0.23 -12.10 -15.97
CA GLN A 330 0.55 -13.53 -15.97
C GLN A 330 1.94 -13.80 -15.34
N PRO A 331 2.26 -15.04 -14.89
CA PRO A 331 3.06 -15.31 -13.68
C PRO A 331 4.58 -15.08 -13.79
N ARG A 332 5.05 -14.21 -14.70
CA ARG A 332 6.48 -13.93 -14.93
C ARG A 332 7.16 -13.17 -13.79
N HIS A 333 6.43 -12.34 -13.05
CA HIS A 333 6.99 -11.56 -11.94
C HIS A 333 6.16 -11.80 -10.67
N LYS A 334 6.77 -12.44 -9.66
CA LYS A 334 6.09 -12.81 -8.41
C LYS A 334 6.71 -12.06 -7.25
N VAL A 335 5.88 -11.38 -6.48
CA VAL A 335 6.31 -10.70 -5.26
C VAL A 335 5.98 -11.63 -4.10
N GLN A 336 6.98 -12.29 -3.52
CA GLN A 336 6.74 -13.26 -2.44
C GLN A 336 7.08 -12.71 -1.06
N SER A 337 7.90 -11.66 -0.98
CA SER A 337 8.38 -11.06 0.27
C SER A 337 7.42 -10.05 0.90
N ARG A 338 6.22 -9.88 0.34
CA ARG A 338 5.23 -8.85 0.76
C ARG A 338 3.92 -9.43 1.26
N MET A 339 3.92 -10.68 1.72
CA MET A 339 2.78 -11.28 2.42
C MET A 339 1.45 -11.12 1.65
N GLY A 340 0.37 -10.69 2.32
CA GLY A 340 -0.90 -10.34 1.69
C GLY A 340 -0.76 -9.28 0.58
N ALA A 341 0.06 -8.24 0.78
CA ALA A 341 0.23 -7.15 -0.20
C ALA A 341 0.94 -7.56 -1.51
N SER A 342 1.51 -8.78 -1.58
CA SER A 342 2.14 -9.33 -2.78
C SER A 342 1.33 -9.12 -4.06
N LEU A 343 0.03 -9.38 -3.99
CA LEU A 343 -0.88 -9.25 -5.11
C LEU A 343 -0.95 -7.81 -5.63
N MET A 344 -1.06 -6.83 -4.72
CA MET A 344 -1.11 -5.42 -5.11
C MET A 344 0.16 -5.02 -5.84
N TYR A 345 1.34 -5.36 -5.28
CA TYR A 345 2.62 -5.02 -5.89
C TYR A 345 2.79 -5.68 -7.26
N GLU A 346 2.37 -6.93 -7.42
CA GLU A 346 2.39 -7.60 -8.73
C GLU A 346 1.58 -6.83 -9.78
N MET A 347 0.35 -6.43 -9.44
CA MET A 347 -0.50 -5.66 -10.35
C MET A 347 0.11 -4.30 -10.70
N ILE A 348 0.66 -3.58 -9.72
CA ILE A 348 1.34 -2.30 -9.95
C ILE A 348 2.57 -2.48 -10.85
N PHE A 349 3.39 -3.51 -10.59
CA PHE A 349 4.59 -3.80 -11.37
C PHE A 349 4.27 -4.15 -12.82
N SER A 350 3.18 -4.88 -13.10
CA SER A 350 2.76 -5.15 -14.49
C SER A 350 2.53 -3.86 -15.29
N VAL A 351 1.95 -2.83 -14.67
CA VAL A 351 1.76 -1.51 -15.32
C VAL A 351 3.10 -0.81 -15.54
N LEU A 352 3.99 -0.83 -14.55
CA LEU A 352 5.31 -0.18 -14.64
C LEU A 352 6.18 -0.84 -15.71
N PHE A 353 6.21 -2.18 -15.78
CA PHE A 353 6.92 -2.91 -16.82
C PHE A 353 6.38 -2.60 -18.21
N TRP A 354 5.04 -2.52 -18.35
CA TRP A 354 4.42 -2.13 -19.62
C TRP A 354 4.85 -0.72 -20.06
N LYS A 355 4.87 0.25 -19.13
CA LYS A 355 5.32 1.61 -19.43
C LYS A 355 6.79 1.65 -19.83
N LYS A 356 7.68 1.02 -19.06
CA LYS A 356 9.12 0.97 -19.37
C LYS A 356 9.38 0.30 -20.72
N ARG A 357 8.60 -0.71 -21.10
CA ARG A 357 8.67 -1.33 -22.43
C ARG A 357 8.26 -0.35 -23.53
N LYS A 358 7.17 0.40 -23.34
CA LYS A 358 6.71 1.42 -24.29
C LYS A 358 7.72 2.56 -24.47
N GLU A 359 8.34 3.01 -23.38
CA GLU A 359 9.40 4.02 -23.43
C GLU A 359 10.63 3.53 -24.21
N ARG A 360 11.04 2.26 -24.02
CA ARG A 360 12.12 1.67 -24.81
C ARG A 360 11.76 1.52 -26.28
N GLU A 361 10.52 1.12 -26.59
CA GLU A 361 10.03 1.05 -27.98
C GLU A 361 10.07 2.45 -28.64
N GLN A 362 9.70 3.50 -27.93
CA GLN A 362 9.77 4.90 -28.42
C GLN A 362 11.20 5.43 -28.54
N GLN A 363 12.12 5.00 -27.65
CA GLN A 363 13.55 5.34 -27.74
C GLN A 363 14.29 4.52 -28.80
N GLN A 364 13.77 3.35 -29.16
CA GLN A 364 14.31 2.46 -30.20
C GLN A 364 13.77 2.75 -31.59
N GLU A 365 12.84 3.69 -31.78
CA GLU A 365 12.54 4.27 -33.11
C GLU A 365 13.60 5.34 -33.44
N PRO A 366 14.66 5.04 -34.22
CA PRO A 366 15.72 5.98 -34.49
C PRO A 366 15.54 6.49 -35.92
N ASN A 367 14.96 7.67 -36.10
CA ASN A 367 15.39 8.57 -37.19
C ASN A 367 15.36 7.99 -38.63
N ASP A 368 14.46 7.05 -38.95
CA ASP A 368 14.29 6.48 -40.31
C ASP A 368 13.69 7.49 -41.31
N SER A 369 13.58 8.77 -40.93
CA SER A 369 13.12 9.86 -41.77
C SER A 369 14.18 10.95 -42.04
N ILE A 370 15.47 10.70 -41.78
CA ILE A 370 16.51 11.48 -42.49
C ILE A 370 16.73 10.82 -43.85
N ILE A 371 15.93 11.29 -44.82
CA ILE A 371 16.25 11.18 -46.23
C ILE A 371 17.59 11.90 -46.43
N TRP A 372 18.68 11.15 -46.54
CA TRP A 372 19.90 11.69 -47.10
C TRP A 372 19.63 12.04 -48.56
N PRO A 373 19.90 13.27 -49.03
CA PRO A 373 19.84 13.56 -50.45
C PRO A 373 20.88 12.67 -51.14
N ASN A 374 20.45 11.95 -52.19
CA ASN A 374 21.32 11.24 -53.11
C ASN A 374 22.44 12.19 -53.56
N PHE A 375 23.68 11.90 -53.15
CA PHE A 375 24.85 12.46 -53.80
C PHE A 375 25.31 11.47 -54.86
N ASP A 376 24.99 11.80 -56.10
CA ASP A 376 25.50 11.14 -57.29
C ASP A 376 27.03 11.11 -57.31
N HIS A 377 27.54 10.06 -57.93
CA HIS A 377 28.94 9.83 -58.24
C HIS A 377 29.65 11.06 -58.83
N ASN A 378 30.75 11.48 -58.22
CA ASN A 378 31.93 11.84 -59.00
C ASN A 378 33.22 11.54 -58.26
N ALA A 379 34.06 10.74 -58.92
CA ALA A 379 35.40 10.40 -58.47
C ALA A 379 36.33 11.61 -58.56
N GLY A 380 37.23 11.76 -57.59
CA GLY A 380 38.38 12.65 -57.73
C GLY A 380 38.96 13.15 -56.42
N ASN A 381 40.13 12.58 -56.07
CA ASN A 381 41.14 13.13 -55.17
C ASN A 381 40.90 13.03 -53.66
N ALA A 382 41.40 11.92 -53.10
CA ALA A 382 41.89 11.89 -51.73
C ALA A 382 43.24 12.60 -51.61
N PRO A 383 43.48 13.36 -50.53
CA PRO A 383 44.81 13.50 -49.97
C PRO A 383 44.93 12.78 -48.62
N GLN A 384 46.17 12.42 -48.33
CA GLN A 384 46.66 11.47 -47.34
C GLN A 384 46.47 11.91 -45.88
N LEU A 385 46.35 10.90 -45.01
CA LEU A 385 46.57 11.02 -43.57
C LEU A 385 47.97 11.57 -43.27
N ASP A 386 48.06 12.51 -42.32
CA ASP A 386 49.27 12.74 -41.55
C ASP A 386 49.04 12.43 -40.07
N LYS A 387 50.03 11.77 -39.46
CA LYS A 387 49.99 11.19 -38.11
C LYS A 387 50.37 12.25 -37.07
N GLY A 388 49.57 12.39 -36.01
CA GLY A 388 49.97 13.16 -34.84
C GLY A 388 48.99 13.03 -33.68
N SER A 389 49.24 12.07 -32.79
CA SER A 389 48.60 11.97 -31.48
C SER A 389 49.07 13.09 -30.56
N ILE A 390 48.15 13.75 -29.84
CA ILE A 390 48.20 14.10 -28.40
C ILE A 390 46.78 14.51 -27.98
N THR A 391 46.26 13.87 -26.93
CA THR A 391 44.97 14.11 -26.24
C THR A 391 45.16 15.12 -25.06
N PRO A 392 44.15 15.39 -24.20
CA PRO A 392 43.04 16.32 -24.40
C PRO A 392 42.95 17.38 -23.28
N ASP A 393 42.33 18.54 -23.53
CA ASP A 393 41.74 19.34 -22.44
C ASP A 393 40.54 20.16 -22.96
N LEU A 394 39.32 19.62 -22.78
CA LEU A 394 38.06 20.31 -23.05
C LEU A 394 37.10 20.03 -21.89
N SER A 395 37.21 20.83 -20.83
CA SER A 395 36.16 20.93 -19.81
C SER A 395 36.00 22.38 -19.33
N SER A 396 35.45 23.22 -20.19
CA SER A 396 34.75 24.44 -19.72
C SER A 396 33.86 25.04 -20.81
N ARG A 397 34.22 24.90 -22.09
CA ARG A 397 33.52 25.58 -23.18
C ARG A 397 32.23 24.92 -23.69
N ALA A 398 32.00 23.64 -23.38
CA ALA A 398 30.78 22.92 -23.78
C ALA A 398 29.61 23.12 -22.80
N MET A 399 29.87 23.58 -21.57
CA MET A 399 28.83 23.86 -20.57
C MET A 399 28.19 25.24 -20.75
N ASP A 400 28.95 26.21 -21.27
CA ASP A 400 28.48 27.59 -21.42
C ASP A 400 27.58 27.79 -22.66
N GLU A 401 27.68 26.94 -23.70
CA GLU A 401 26.78 27.00 -24.86
C GLU A 401 25.42 26.34 -24.61
N LEU A 402 25.29 25.45 -23.62
CA LEU A 402 24.02 24.77 -23.31
C LEU A 402 23.07 25.63 -22.46
N ILE A 403 23.59 26.64 -21.76
CA ILE A 403 22.81 27.53 -20.89
C ILE A 403 22.21 28.71 -21.69
N ALA A 404 22.75 28.99 -22.88
CA ALA A 404 22.33 30.13 -23.70
C ALA A 404 21.09 29.89 -24.59
N SER A 405 20.59 28.64 -24.69
CA SER A 405 19.48 28.32 -25.61
C SER A 405 18.10 28.17 -24.95
N SER A 406 17.95 28.47 -23.65
CA SER A 406 16.66 28.35 -22.95
C SER A 406 16.13 29.72 -22.49
N GLY A 407 15.60 30.50 -23.45
CA GLY A 407 14.92 31.74 -23.14
C GLY A 407 13.98 32.22 -24.24
N TYR A 408 12.67 32.21 -23.91
CA TYR A 408 11.53 32.97 -24.48
C TYR A 408 10.62 32.33 -25.57
N LEU A 409 9.35 32.07 -25.13
CA LEU A 409 8.02 32.35 -25.74
C LEU A 409 7.64 31.61 -27.05
N ILE A 410 6.41 31.16 -27.35
CA ILE A 410 5.01 31.31 -26.86
C ILE A 410 4.17 30.15 -27.47
N GLU A 411 3.11 29.76 -26.76
CA GLU A 411 1.83 29.12 -27.15
C GLU A 411 1.70 28.43 -28.53
N ASP A 412 1.33 27.15 -28.56
CA ASP A 412 -0.05 26.67 -28.82
C ASP A 412 -0.04 25.14 -29.11
N TRP A 413 -0.87 24.37 -28.39
CA TRP A 413 -1.23 22.93 -28.58
C TRP A 413 -0.16 21.80 -28.45
N GLY A 414 -0.23 21.08 -27.30
CA GLY A 414 0.18 19.66 -27.09
C GLY A 414 1.58 19.39 -26.52
N PRO A 415 1.86 18.29 -25.76
CA PRO A 415 1.01 17.23 -25.18
C PRO A 415 1.14 17.07 -23.64
N VAL A 416 0.02 16.98 -22.92
CA VAL A 416 -0.05 16.67 -21.46
C VAL A 416 0.01 15.14 -21.22
N MET A 417 0.85 14.43 -21.97
CA MET A 417 1.09 13.01 -21.74
C MET A 417 2.59 12.75 -21.69
N LEU A 418 2.98 12.04 -20.63
CA LEU A 418 4.34 11.62 -20.26
C LEU A 418 5.03 12.60 -19.30
N ASP A 419 4.53 12.66 -18.07
CA ASP A 419 5.41 12.91 -16.93
C ASP A 419 5.99 11.54 -16.48
N PRO A 420 7.29 11.26 -16.69
CA PRO A 420 7.94 10.04 -16.23
C PRO A 420 8.10 9.98 -14.71
N ASN A 421 7.84 11.08 -13.98
CA ASN A 421 8.18 11.20 -12.57
C ASN A 421 7.08 10.84 -11.57
N ILE A 422 5.95 10.29 -12.03
CA ILE A 422 4.92 9.78 -11.13
C ILE A 422 5.42 8.54 -10.35
N TRP A 423 6.42 7.83 -10.91
CA TRP A 423 7.11 6.68 -10.32
C TRP A 423 8.57 6.64 -10.78
N ASP A 424 9.36 7.64 -10.38
CA ASP A 424 10.80 7.69 -10.66
C ASP A 424 11.46 6.34 -10.35
N THR A 425 12.11 5.72 -11.33
CA THR A 425 12.72 4.39 -11.26
C THR A 425 14.11 4.38 -10.62
N SER A 426 14.70 5.54 -10.35
CA SER A 426 16.10 5.69 -9.88
C SER A 426 16.47 4.84 -8.66
N ALA A 427 15.63 4.77 -7.62
CA ALA A 427 15.94 3.96 -6.42
C ALA A 427 15.77 2.43 -6.60
N PHE A 428 15.37 1.93 -7.77
CA PHE A 428 15.26 0.49 -8.03
C PHE A 428 16.40 -0.07 -8.88
N ASP A 429 17.12 0.78 -9.63
CA ASP A 429 18.28 0.33 -10.38
C ASP A 429 19.42 -0.11 -9.45
N GLU A 430 19.53 0.42 -8.22
CA GLU A 430 20.50 -0.05 -7.20
C GLU A 430 20.16 -1.43 -6.60
N VAL A 431 18.88 -1.80 -6.51
CA VAL A 431 18.46 -3.09 -5.91
C VAL A 431 18.47 -4.21 -6.96
N CYS A 432 18.14 -3.90 -8.22
CA CYS A 432 18.21 -4.87 -9.31
C CYS A 432 19.66 -5.17 -9.74
N PHE A 433 20.58 -4.20 -9.67
CA PHE A 433 22.00 -4.45 -9.94
C PHE A 433 22.63 -5.45 -8.95
N ALA A 434 22.11 -5.56 -7.72
CA ALA A 434 22.62 -6.50 -6.73
C ALA A 434 22.16 -7.96 -6.96
N VAL A 435 21.07 -8.17 -7.70
CA VAL A 435 20.53 -9.51 -7.98
C VAL A 435 21.12 -10.08 -9.28
N ASP A 436 21.39 -9.25 -10.28
CA ASP A 436 21.97 -9.70 -11.56
C ASP A 436 23.51 -9.88 -11.54
N THR A 437 24.18 -9.54 -10.43
CA THR A 437 25.65 -9.70 -10.28
C THR A 437 26.10 -10.91 -9.45
N MET A 438 25.19 -11.72 -8.88
CA MET A 438 25.57 -13.00 -8.25
C MET A 438 25.54 -14.16 -9.25
N LEU A 439 26.57 -14.23 -10.08
CA LEU A 439 27.00 -15.49 -10.70
C LEU A 439 27.39 -16.51 -9.59
N PRO A 440 27.13 -17.82 -9.77
CA PRO A 440 27.47 -18.81 -8.77
C PRO A 440 29.00 -19.02 -8.76
N LEU A 441 29.66 -18.55 -7.71
CA LEU A 441 31.01 -18.99 -7.38
C LEU A 441 30.91 -20.41 -6.81
N THR A 442 31.20 -21.39 -7.65
CA THR A 442 31.57 -22.75 -7.24
C THR A 442 32.81 -22.69 -6.35
N PHE A 443 32.68 -23.16 -5.11
CA PHE A 443 33.69 -23.91 -4.38
C PHE A 443 33.01 -24.94 -3.48
#